data_AF-A0A9Q3GZX5-F1
#
_entry.id   AF-A0A9Q3GZX5-F1
#
_cell.length_a   1.000
_cell.length_b   1.000
_cell.length_c   1.000
_cell.angle_alpha   90.00
_cell.angle_beta   90.00
_cell.angle_gamma   90.00
#
_symmetry.space_group_name_H-M   'P 1'
#
loop_
_entity.id
_entity.type
_entity.pdbx_description
1 polymer ?
#
loop_
_entity_poly.entity_id
_entity_poly.type
_entity_poly.pdbx_seq_one_letter_code
_entity_poly.pdbx_strand_id
1 'polypeptide(L)'
;MDWVTALPPGGDRSFNACIVLVYRYRKTPISLPCHKDNTAMDTAIMIWNRVISHTGLFQNIISDRDAKFTSALWTNIHSLFGKNLSFSTAYHPQTDVLSERIIQNLEDMMRIFCTFGLEVKYSDPFTHDWCTLIPAPELAYKK
;
A
#
# COMPACT_ATOMS: atom_id res chain seq x y z
N MET A 1 3.83 -5.10 -4.32
CA MET A 1 2.64 -4.62 -3.58
C MET A 1 2.49 -5.53 -2.40
N ASP A 2 2.27 -4.95 -1.23
CA ASP A 2 2.19 -5.73 0.00
C ASP A 2 1.21 -5.11 1.00
N TRP A 3 0.78 -5.91 1.97
CA TRP A 3 -0.15 -5.53 3.03
C TRP A 3 0.57 -5.35 4.36
N VAL A 4 0.45 -4.16 4.94
CA VAL A 4 0.70 -3.95 6.35
C VAL A 4 -0.61 -4.14 7.09
N THR A 5 -0.72 -5.18 7.92
CA THR A 5 -1.94 -5.51 8.67
C THR A 5 -1.72 -5.46 10.17
N ALA A 6 -2.81 -5.60 10.93
CA ALA A 6 -2.82 -5.53 12.39
C ALA A 6 -2.33 -4.17 12.92
N LEU A 7 -2.68 -3.10 12.22
CA LEU A 7 -2.51 -1.74 12.70
C LEU A 7 -3.66 -1.39 13.65
N PRO A 8 -3.44 -0.56 14.68
CA PRO A 8 -4.52 -0.03 15.50
C PRO A 8 -5.49 0.78 14.61
N PRO A 9 -6.79 0.84 14.97
CA PRO A 9 -7.77 1.64 14.24
C PRO A 9 -7.31 3.09 14.12
N GLY A 10 -7.15 3.56 12.88
CA GLY A 10 -6.68 4.90 12.56
C GLY A 10 -7.61 5.68 11.64
N GLY A 11 -7.57 7.00 11.78
CA GLY A 11 -8.28 7.98 10.99
C GLY A 11 -9.79 7.97 11.23
N ASP A 12 -10.49 8.87 10.54
CA ASP A 12 -11.94 9.04 10.67
C ASP A 12 -12.75 7.78 10.30
N ARG A 13 -12.13 6.84 9.56
CA ARG A 13 -12.75 5.60 9.10
C ARG A 13 -12.28 4.36 9.85
N SER A 14 -11.45 4.49 10.89
CA SER A 14 -10.97 3.34 11.68
C SER A 14 -10.26 2.27 10.82
N PHE A 15 -9.39 2.70 9.92
CA PHE A 15 -8.55 1.82 9.11
C PHE A 15 -7.67 0.95 10.00
N ASN A 16 -7.50 -0.32 9.64
CA ASN A 16 -6.73 -1.30 10.42
C ASN A 16 -5.65 -2.02 9.60
N ALA A 17 -5.49 -1.61 8.34
CA ALA A 17 -4.50 -2.12 7.41
C ALA A 17 -4.08 -1.01 6.43
N CYS A 18 -2.97 -1.25 5.73
CA CYS A 18 -2.46 -0.37 4.70
C CYS A 18 -1.90 -1.21 3.54
N ILE A 19 -2.19 -0.81 2.30
CA ILE A 19 -1.52 -1.37 1.12
C ILE A 19 -0.35 -0.49 0.76
N VAL A 20 0.83 -1.09 0.60
CA VAL A 20 2.02 -0.41 0.13
C VAL A 20 2.31 -0.82 -1.31
N LEU A 21 2.37 0.18 -2.20
CA LEU A 21 2.72 0.02 -3.61
C LEU A 21 4.03 0.76 -3.88
N VAL A 22 5.00 0.05 -4.46
CA VAL A 22 6.28 0.66 -4.87
C VAL A 22 6.43 0.55 -6.37
N TYR A 23 6.64 1.69 -7.03
CA TYR A 23 7.03 1.69 -8.44
C TYR A 23 8.49 1.34 -8.59
N ARG A 24 8.77 0.22 -9.27
CA ARG A 24 10.15 -0.23 -9.55
C ARG A 24 11.03 0.84 -10.19
N TYR A 25 10.48 1.71 -11.04
CA TYR A 25 11.24 2.79 -11.68
C TYR A 25 11.34 4.06 -10.83
N ARG A 26 10.25 4.46 -10.15
CA ARG A 26 10.20 5.75 -9.43
C ARG A 26 10.74 5.67 -8.01
N LYS A 27 10.88 4.47 -7.42
CA LYS A 27 11.30 4.21 -6.03
C LYS A 27 10.49 4.93 -4.94
N THR A 28 9.48 5.71 -5.33
CA THR A 28 8.53 6.33 -4.42
C THR A 28 7.43 5.33 -4.07
N PRO A 29 7.23 5.03 -2.78
CA PRO A 29 6.11 4.24 -2.33
C PRO A 29 4.83 5.07 -2.32
N ILE A 30 3.70 4.38 -2.43
CA ILE A 30 2.36 4.89 -2.18
C ILE A 30 1.74 3.99 -1.13
N SER A 31 1.19 4.59 -0.08
CA SER A 31 0.51 3.89 1.01
C SER A 31 -0.97 4.20 0.99
N LEU A 32 -1.81 3.17 1.03
CA LEU A 32 -3.26 3.28 0.97
C LEU A 32 -3.89 2.71 2.26
N PRO A 33 -4.34 3.56 3.20
CA PRO A 33 -5.10 3.11 4.36
C PRO A 33 -6.36 2.36 3.92
N CYS A 34 -6.64 1.24 4.58
CA CYS A 34 -7.74 0.35 4.24
C CYS A 34 -8.09 -0.57 5.41
N HIS A 35 -8.95 -1.54 5.14
CA HIS A 35 -9.31 -2.56 6.08
C HIS A 35 -8.81 -3.93 5.62
N LYS A 36 -8.36 -4.76 6.59
CA LYS A 36 -7.84 -6.10 6.33
C LYS A 36 -8.82 -6.98 5.54
N ASP A 37 -10.10 -6.81 5.82
CA ASP A 37 -11.26 -7.51 5.25
C ASP A 37 -11.77 -6.89 3.94
N ASN A 38 -11.11 -5.85 3.41
CA ASN A 38 -11.46 -5.36 2.07
C ASN A 38 -11.38 -6.47 1.04
N THR A 39 -12.38 -6.51 0.16
CA THR A 39 -12.45 -7.48 -0.93
C THR A 39 -11.42 -7.15 -2.02
N ALA A 40 -11.22 -8.07 -2.96
CA ALA A 40 -10.43 -7.82 -4.15
C ALA A 40 -10.98 -6.63 -4.96
N MET A 41 -12.32 -6.46 -4.98
CA MET A 41 -12.98 -5.35 -5.68
C MET A 41 -12.71 -4.02 -4.98
N ASP A 42 -12.85 -3.96 -3.66
CA ASP A 42 -12.56 -2.74 -2.89
C ASP A 42 -11.09 -2.30 -3.09
N THR A 43 -10.20 -3.28 -3.04
CA THR A 43 -8.76 -3.09 -3.28
C THR A 43 -8.50 -2.54 -4.68
N ALA A 44 -9.14 -3.10 -5.71
CA ALA A 44 -9.00 -2.66 -7.08
C ALA A 44 -9.54 -1.23 -7.29
N ILE A 45 -10.70 -0.89 -6.71
CA ILE A 45 -11.26 0.47 -6.78
C ILE A 45 -10.31 1.48 -6.10
N MET A 46 -9.78 1.14 -4.93
CA MET A 46 -8.88 2.01 -4.19
C MET A 46 -7.60 2.30 -4.98
N ILE A 47 -6.97 1.26 -5.53
CA ILE A 47 -5.79 1.38 -6.38
C ILE A 47 -6.13 2.10 -7.69
N TRP A 48 -7.31 1.86 -8.27
CA TRP A 48 -7.74 2.55 -9.48
C TRP A 48 -7.79 4.06 -9.28
N ASN A 49 -8.51 4.49 -8.23
CA ASN A 49 -8.75 5.90 -7.95
C ASN A 49 -7.48 6.65 -7.56
N ARG A 50 -6.58 6.03 -6.79
CA ARG A 50 -5.41 6.70 -6.22
C ARG A 50 -4.13 6.52 -7.03
N VAL A 51 -4.05 5.48 -7.83
CA VAL A 51 -2.79 5.05 -8.45
C VAL A 51 -2.94 5.05 -9.97
N ILE A 52 -3.81 4.18 -10.51
CA ILE A 52 -3.96 3.99 -11.96
C ILE A 52 -4.45 5.28 -12.65
N SER A 53 -5.33 6.06 -12.01
CA SER A 53 -5.81 7.34 -12.52
C SER A 53 -4.68 8.35 -12.82
N HIS A 54 -3.54 8.26 -12.12
CA HIS A 54 -2.41 9.18 -12.24
C HIS A 54 -1.25 8.61 -13.04
N THR A 55 -1.11 7.28 -13.11
CA THR A 55 0.07 6.62 -13.71
C THR A 55 -0.25 5.72 -14.90
N GLY A 56 -1.52 5.39 -15.09
CA GLY A 56 -1.96 4.34 -16.01
C GLY A 56 -1.85 2.93 -15.42
N LEU A 57 -2.26 1.95 -16.24
CA LEU A 57 -2.31 0.52 -15.88
C LEU A 57 -0.91 -0.06 -15.63
N PHE A 58 -0.83 -1.01 -14.69
CA PHE A 58 0.38 -1.78 -14.45
C PHE A 58 0.63 -2.75 -15.62
N GLN A 59 1.90 -3.10 -15.85
CA GLN A 59 2.25 -4.17 -16.80
C GLN A 59 2.57 -5.48 -16.06
N ASN A 60 3.12 -5.35 -14.85
CA ASN A 60 3.50 -6.46 -13.99
C ASN A 60 3.13 -6.11 -12.54
N ILE A 61 2.51 -7.06 -11.84
CA ILE A 61 2.24 -6.97 -10.40
C ILE A 61 3.08 -8.01 -9.69
N ILE A 62 3.96 -7.53 -8.81
CA ILE A 62 4.79 -8.37 -7.93
C ILE A 62 4.19 -8.30 -6.53
N SER A 63 3.76 -9.45 -6.00
CA SER A 63 3.16 -9.56 -4.66
C SER A 63 3.27 -10.98 -4.11
N ASP A 64 3.02 -11.16 -2.82
CA ASP A 64 3.08 -12.46 -2.12
C ASP A 64 1.86 -13.37 -2.39
N ARG A 65 1.29 -13.28 -3.59
CA ARG A 65 0.13 -14.05 -4.08
C ARG A 65 -1.15 -13.89 -3.25
N ASP A 66 -1.31 -12.79 -2.52
CA ASP A 66 -2.61 -12.48 -1.93
C ASP A 66 -3.69 -12.49 -3.03
N ALA A 67 -4.79 -13.22 -2.80
CA ALA A 67 -5.87 -13.37 -3.75
C ALA A 67 -6.46 -12.01 -4.16
N LYS A 68 -6.35 -10.99 -3.30
CA LYS A 68 -6.76 -9.60 -3.59
C LYS A 68 -5.93 -8.97 -4.71
N PHE A 69 -4.67 -9.36 -4.88
CA PHE A 69 -3.78 -8.89 -5.95
C PHE A 69 -3.69 -9.83 -7.14
N THR A 70 -4.02 -11.11 -6.97
CA THR A 70 -3.92 -12.13 -8.04
C THR A 70 -5.27 -12.57 -8.61
N SER A 71 -6.38 -11.98 -8.16
CA SER A 71 -7.71 -12.31 -8.67
C SER A 71 -7.86 -12.03 -10.17
N ALA A 72 -8.73 -12.79 -10.83
CA ALA A 72 -9.10 -12.60 -12.24
C ALA A 72 -9.63 -11.20 -12.55
N LEU A 73 -10.07 -10.44 -11.53
CA LEU A 73 -10.45 -9.04 -11.65
C LEU A 73 -9.36 -8.21 -12.31
N TRP A 74 -8.10 -8.38 -11.89
CA TRP A 74 -6.99 -7.60 -12.44
C TRP A 74 -6.74 -7.93 -13.90
N THR A 75 -6.74 -9.22 -14.27
CA THR A 75 -6.60 -9.65 -15.67
C THR A 75 -7.75 -9.12 -16.53
N ASN A 76 -8.99 -9.16 -16.03
CA ASN A 76 -10.16 -8.63 -16.72
C ASN A 76 -10.10 -7.11 -16.90
N ILE A 77 -9.65 -6.37 -15.87
CA ILE A 77 -9.44 -4.92 -16.00
C ILE A 77 -8.42 -4.65 -17.11
N HIS A 78 -7.30 -5.37 -17.18
CA HIS A 78 -6.29 -5.11 -18.19
C HIS A 78 -6.75 -5.51 -19.60
N SER A 79 -7.49 -6.62 -19.74
CA SER A 79 -8.02 -7.07 -21.03
C SER A 79 -9.03 -6.10 -21.64
N LEU A 80 -9.85 -5.43 -20.82
CA LEU A 80 -10.76 -4.36 -21.26
C LEU A 80 -10.02 -3.20 -21.94
N PHE A 81 -8.76 -2.96 -21.59
CA PHE A 81 -7.90 -1.94 -22.22
C PHE A 81 -6.92 -2.54 -23.24
N GLY A 82 -7.10 -3.80 -23.64
CA GLY A 82 -6.23 -4.48 -24.61
C GLY A 82 -4.81 -4.71 -24.09
N LYS A 83 -4.61 -4.76 -22.77
CA LYS A 83 -3.31 -5.00 -22.14
C LYS A 83 -3.26 -6.37 -21.48
N ASN A 84 -2.07 -6.96 -21.50
CA ASN A 84 -1.78 -8.15 -20.73
C ASN A 84 -1.15 -7.75 -19.39
N LEU A 85 -1.59 -8.41 -18.32
CA LEU A 85 -1.01 -8.28 -16.99
C LEU A 85 -0.23 -9.55 -16.66
N SER A 86 1.03 -9.41 -16.26
CA SER A 86 1.77 -10.50 -15.65
C SER A 86 1.74 -10.40 -14.12
N PHE A 87 1.70 -11.56 -13.47
CA PHE A 87 1.90 -11.67 -12.03
C PHE A 87 3.25 -12.32 -11.79
N SER A 88 4.02 -11.81 -10.84
CA SER A 88 5.25 -12.45 -10.36
C SER A 88 5.25 -12.51 -8.83
N THR A 89 5.91 -13.52 -8.29
CA THR A 89 6.14 -13.64 -6.85
C THR A 89 7.40 -12.89 -6.46
N ALA A 90 7.46 -12.39 -5.22
CA ALA A 90 8.62 -11.71 -4.66
C ALA A 90 9.95 -12.52 -4.70
N TYR A 91 9.91 -13.83 -4.99
CA TYR A 91 11.10 -14.67 -5.17
C TYR A 91 11.86 -14.42 -6.50
N HIS A 92 12.20 -13.17 -6.84
CA HIS A 92 13.16 -12.84 -7.91
C HIS A 92 14.24 -11.84 -7.42
N PRO A 93 15.38 -12.35 -6.88
CA PRO A 93 16.33 -11.56 -6.10
C PRO A 93 17.11 -10.46 -6.86
N GLN A 94 17.08 -10.39 -8.19
CA GLN A 94 17.87 -9.39 -8.92
C GLN A 94 17.21 -8.02 -9.04
N THR A 95 15.88 -7.90 -8.86
CA THR A 95 15.23 -6.59 -8.96
C THR A 95 14.19 -6.25 -7.91
N ASP A 96 13.79 -7.20 -7.08
CA ASP A 96 12.81 -6.97 -6.02
C ASP A 96 13.42 -6.54 -4.68
N VAL A 97 14.71 -6.77 -4.45
CA VAL A 97 15.40 -6.46 -3.18
C VAL A 97 15.23 -5.00 -2.74
N LEU A 98 15.24 -4.04 -3.69
CA LEU A 98 15.03 -2.64 -3.36
C LEU A 98 13.57 -2.34 -2.97
N SER A 99 12.62 -2.88 -3.72
CA SER A 99 11.19 -2.66 -3.46
C SER A 99 10.78 -3.32 -2.14
N GLU A 100 11.28 -4.52 -1.88
CA GLU A 100 11.13 -5.25 -0.61
C GLU A 100 11.67 -4.44 0.56
N ARG A 101 12.90 -3.91 0.44
CA ARG A 101 13.50 -3.09 1.51
C ARG A 101 12.73 -1.80 1.76
N ILE A 102 12.18 -1.17 0.71
CA ILE A 102 11.32 0.01 0.86
C ILE A 102 10.03 -0.35 1.60
N ILE A 103 9.39 -1.47 1.23
CA ILE A 103 8.17 -1.96 1.89
C ILE A 103 8.43 -2.25 3.37
N GLN A 104 9.51 -2.99 3.68
CA GLN A 104 9.90 -3.29 5.07
C GLN A 104 10.15 -2.01 5.89
N ASN A 105 10.92 -1.06 5.35
CA ASN A 105 11.16 0.22 6.03
C ASN A 105 9.86 0.98 6.31
N LEU A 106 8.89 0.94 5.39
CA LEU A 106 7.59 1.61 5.57
C LEU A 106 6.73 0.92 6.60
N GLU A 107 6.72 -0.41 6.61
CA GLU A 107 6.04 -1.19 7.64
C GLU A 107 6.60 -0.83 9.02
N ASP A 108 7.92 -0.83 9.18
CA ASP A 108 8.57 -0.46 10.44
C ASP A 108 8.21 0.97 10.86
N MET A 109 8.25 1.92 9.94
CA MET A 109 7.82 3.31 10.19
C MET A 109 6.37 3.39 10.63
N MET A 110 5.45 2.68 9.97
CA MET A 110 4.03 2.65 10.35
C MET A 110 3.85 2.05 11.75
N ARG A 111 4.55 0.96 12.09
CA ARG A 111 4.51 0.35 13.42
C ARG A 111 5.07 1.27 14.51
N ILE A 112 6.13 2.01 14.19
CA ILE A 112 6.70 3.06 15.04
C ILE A 112 5.67 4.17 15.26
N PHE A 113 5.04 4.69 14.21
CA PHE A 113 3.99 5.71 14.33
C PHE A 113 2.84 5.25 15.22
N CYS A 114 2.44 3.98 15.11
CA CYS A 114 1.44 3.38 16.00
C CYS A 114 1.90 3.31 17.46
N THR A 115 3.20 3.08 17.70
CA THR A 115 3.76 2.98 19.06
C THR A 115 3.91 4.34 19.73
N PHE A 116 4.42 5.34 19.00
CA PHE A 116 4.68 6.68 19.54
C PHE A 116 3.44 7.59 19.56
N GLY A 117 2.38 7.25 18.80
CA GLY A 117 1.11 7.98 18.75
C GLY A 117 0.08 7.61 19.84
N LEU A 118 0.47 6.87 20.89
CA LEU A 118 -0.46 6.31 21.89
C LEU A 118 -0.14 6.69 23.35
N GLU A 119 0.29 7.93 23.63
CA GLU A 119 -0.10 8.53 24.91
C GLU A 119 -1.37 9.35 24.69
N VAL A 120 -2.52 8.72 24.92
CA VAL A 120 -3.80 9.41 25.03
C VAL A 120 -3.76 10.27 26.29
N LYS A 121 -3.28 11.51 26.16
CA LYS A 121 -3.66 12.57 27.09
C LYS A 121 -4.91 13.21 26.52
N TYR A 122 -6.01 13.11 27.27
CA TYR A 122 -7.32 13.70 26.99
C TYR A 122 -7.30 15.25 26.80
N SER A 123 -6.15 15.86 26.54
CA SER A 123 -5.92 17.30 26.60
C SER A 123 -5.18 17.90 25.39
N ASP A 124 -4.84 17.14 24.35
CA ASP A 124 -4.15 17.69 23.17
C ASP A 124 -4.83 17.32 21.84
N PRO A 125 -5.29 18.30 21.03
CA PRO A 125 -5.96 18.04 19.74
C PRO A 125 -5.03 17.49 18.65
N PHE A 126 -3.71 17.43 18.87
CA PHE A 126 -2.74 16.87 17.93
C PHE A 126 -2.34 15.43 18.28
N THR A 127 -3.33 14.55 18.42
CA THR A 127 -3.10 13.11 18.47
C THR A 127 -2.81 12.62 17.05
N HIS A 128 -1.52 12.48 16.70
CA HIS A 128 -1.13 12.10 15.34
C HIS A 128 -1.38 10.61 15.10
N ASP A 129 -2.57 10.30 14.62
CA ASP A 129 -2.91 8.97 14.13
C ASP A 129 -2.02 8.58 12.93
N TRP A 130 -1.68 7.31 12.81
CA TRP A 130 -0.78 6.80 11.78
C TRP A 130 -1.28 7.09 10.35
N CYS A 131 -2.59 7.20 10.13
CA CYS A 131 -3.13 7.58 8.81
C CYS A 131 -2.73 9.01 8.42
N THR A 132 -2.65 9.92 9.39
CA THR A 132 -2.23 11.32 9.16
C THR A 132 -0.75 11.44 8.84
N LEU A 133 0.05 10.46 9.28
CA LEU A 133 1.51 10.44 9.10
C LEU A 133 1.96 9.77 7.80
N ILE A 134 1.07 9.11 7.05
CA ILE A 134 1.38 8.47 5.77
C ILE A 134 2.07 9.38 4.73
N PRO A 135 1.71 10.67 4.58
CA PRO A 135 2.40 11.54 3.63
C PRO A 135 3.89 11.73 3.94
N ALA A 136 4.31 11.59 5.20
CA ALA A 136 5.70 11.82 5.62
C ALA A 136 6.69 10.80 4.99
N PRO A 137 6.49 9.48 5.09
CA PRO A 137 7.34 8.52 4.40
C PRO A 137 7.25 8.66 2.87
N GLU A 138 6.07 8.89 2.29
CA GLU A 138 5.96 9.11 0.84
C GLU A 138 6.81 10.29 0.37
N LEU A 139 6.85 11.39 1.14
CA LEU A 139 7.67 12.56 0.86
C LEU A 139 9.17 12.26 1.04
N ALA A 140 9.56 11.48 2.03
CA ALA A 140 10.96 11.13 2.29
C ALA A 140 11.60 10.41 1.08
N TYR A 141 10.83 9.61 0.35
CA TYR A 141 11.26 8.88 -0.85
C TYR A 141 11.07 9.65 -2.17
N LYS A 142 10.61 10.91 -2.14
CA LYS A 142 10.48 11.78 -3.32
C LYS A 142 11.69 12.72 -3.54
N LYS A 143 12.73 12.62 -2.71
CA LYS A 143 13.95 13.44 -2.78
C LYS A 143 14.99 12.89 -3.76
#